data_AF-A0A6C0LCT2-F1
#
_entry.id   AF-A0A6C0LCT2-F1
#
_cell.length_a   1.000
_cell.length_b   1.000
_cell.length_c   1.000
_cell.angle_alpha   90.00
_cell.angle_beta   90.00
_cell.angle_gamma   90.00
#
_symmetry.space_group_name_H-M   'P 1'
#
loop_
_entity.id
_entity.type
_entity.pdbx_description
1 polymer ?
#
loop_
_entity_poly.entity_id
_entity_poly.type
_entity_poly.pdbx_seq_one_letter_code
_entity_poly.pdbx_strand_id
1 'polypeptide(L)'
;MDYLKRASAAVSSTASSALKGRDKNKYGDLHFISLLGATLSRLAYLDDNLFLKNYMAIMGPVILPQFLTAIDRVPSTNLDALLDDQTLFFSQPTDPPIPYHLNPPGSGKKYINFLEMNIPQNINIINKETGGTVTAGEGTPPAATDVKYISLGWSNYGEVFIVADKRMPHTLFILFRGTYSAKTAALYSKPTSITPLTVCGNETFLYGIFKTASELIHTIIESARYLAVDFLGATNPNPVKIFTTGHSLGGAMCTIFSYLWLSIKKTAPYNSGEYAVLADNIVCVSLGAPRCMGAKVAQNFCDATKGPKKKILFLRITTRGDPVTGLPPKQLSLTKAVSGAYGFEHPCSTNDNDRRTVSEDCNAQLVMGRNLFASNKSAIDVNYEGLLDCTNYKTRTYIPNPLSHTIYLDILFINAVDIMNFIAGLNPVGETREVSRTPSGSTVCRVIIGSPNDFKAGFFNVDQARVAAPAPPPKKSSFSISMPKIGGDVKEDVKMTKEAFTLLVSEMKPLTGDLCPKTGPLIEDIFTAVVMPDISKVNCQSSSAVASSPATGTSITSSMSSITSGFPGIKSGMSGMASRFGSSMASRLGSMTSRLGSSMPVRSQGGKKIKKTNKRVKRKRHTNKKIKRKRQTRRR
;
A
#
# COMPACT_ATOMS: atom_id res chain seq x y z
N MET A 1 -19.60 17.50 24.11
CA MET A 1 -20.75 18.21 23.49
C MET A 1 -20.31 19.34 22.55
N ASP A 2 -19.61 20.37 23.02
CA ASP A 2 -19.20 21.51 22.18
C ASP A 2 -18.24 21.16 21.05
N TYR A 3 -17.32 20.22 21.28
CA TYR A 3 -16.43 19.70 20.24
C TYR A 3 -17.20 18.97 19.13
N LEU A 4 -18.15 18.11 19.48
CA LEU A 4 -19.01 17.40 18.53
C LEU A 4 -19.89 18.37 17.73
N LYS A 5 -20.39 19.45 18.35
CA LYS A 5 -21.12 20.51 17.64
C LYS A 5 -20.22 21.26 16.65
N ARG A 6 -18.97 21.55 16.99
CA ARG A 6 -17.99 22.18 16.08
C ARG A 6 -17.53 21.24 14.96
N ALA A 7 -17.33 19.97 15.26
CA ALA A 7 -17.02 18.92 14.27
C ALA A 7 -18.21 18.74 13.30
N SER A 8 -19.44 18.70 13.81
CA SER A 8 -20.67 18.65 13.00
C SER A 8 -20.80 19.84 12.05
N ALA A 9 -20.52 21.07 12.54
CA ALA A 9 -20.51 22.26 11.68
C ALA A 9 -19.43 22.20 10.58
N ALA A 10 -18.27 21.60 10.87
CA ALA A 10 -17.22 21.39 9.88
C ALA A 10 -17.63 20.35 8.82
N VAL A 11 -18.22 19.21 9.24
CA VAL A 11 -18.73 18.16 8.34
C VAL A 11 -19.78 18.71 7.38
N SER A 12 -20.79 19.43 7.87
CA SER A 12 -21.83 20.05 7.02
C SER A 12 -21.32 21.15 6.09
N SER A 13 -20.25 21.88 6.46
CA SER A 13 -19.68 22.94 5.62
C SER A 13 -18.96 22.42 4.36
N THR A 14 -18.45 21.18 4.42
CA THR A 14 -17.79 20.50 3.31
C THR A 14 -18.79 20.09 2.22
N ALA A 15 -20.00 19.69 2.63
CA ALA A 15 -21.05 19.22 1.72
C ALA A 15 -21.75 20.36 0.95
N SER A 16 -21.88 21.57 1.51
CA SER A 16 -22.87 22.54 1.02
C SER A 16 -22.34 23.73 0.20
N SER A 17 -21.04 24.04 0.17
CA SER A 17 -20.57 25.34 -0.36
C SER A 17 -19.66 25.30 -1.59
N ALA A 18 -19.35 24.12 -2.15
CA ALA A 18 -18.31 23.97 -3.17
C ALA A 18 -18.78 23.52 -4.57
N LEU A 19 -19.99 22.98 -4.71
CA LEU A 19 -20.31 22.07 -5.83
C LEU A 19 -21.31 22.60 -6.87
N LYS A 20 -21.61 23.90 -6.89
CA LYS A 20 -22.50 24.51 -7.90
C LYS A 20 -21.93 24.55 -9.34
N GLY A 21 -20.92 23.75 -9.67
CA GLY A 21 -20.23 23.81 -10.98
C GLY A 21 -19.90 22.47 -11.63
N ARG A 22 -20.21 21.32 -11.02
CA ARG A 22 -19.97 19.99 -11.62
C ARG A 22 -21.19 19.08 -11.43
N ASP A 23 -22.32 19.48 -12.01
CA ASP A 23 -23.60 18.74 -11.95
C ASP A 23 -23.61 17.37 -12.68
N LYS A 24 -22.47 16.75 -13.01
CA LYS A 24 -22.48 15.55 -13.89
C LYS A 24 -21.60 14.35 -13.52
N ASN A 25 -20.73 14.41 -12.50
CA ASN A 25 -19.84 13.28 -12.18
C ASN A 25 -20.03 12.82 -10.73
N LYS A 26 -20.95 11.86 -10.50
CA LYS A 26 -21.20 11.29 -9.16
C LYS A 26 -19.94 10.65 -8.54
N TYR A 27 -19.09 10.07 -9.37
CA TYR A 27 -17.92 9.29 -8.96
C TYR A 27 -16.58 9.99 -9.24
N GLY A 28 -16.40 10.53 -10.44
CA GLY A 28 -15.12 11.08 -10.88
C GLY A 28 -14.16 10.00 -11.41
N ASP A 29 -12.87 10.29 -11.44
CA ASP A 29 -11.83 9.37 -11.96
C ASP A 29 -11.53 8.30 -10.90
N LEU A 30 -12.26 7.19 -10.93
CA LEU A 30 -12.14 6.12 -9.94
C LEU A 30 -12.16 4.74 -10.58
N HIS A 31 -11.17 3.92 -10.25
CA HIS A 31 -11.05 2.55 -10.74
C HIS A 31 -11.62 1.54 -9.73
N PHE A 32 -12.14 0.41 -10.20
CA PHE A 32 -12.65 -0.63 -9.30
C PHE A 32 -11.57 -1.18 -8.35
N ILE A 33 -10.31 -1.26 -8.81
CA ILE A 33 -9.19 -1.71 -7.96
C ILE A 33 -8.93 -0.79 -6.76
N SER A 34 -9.33 0.48 -6.84
CA SER A 34 -9.26 1.44 -5.73
C SER A 34 -10.24 1.07 -4.62
N LEU A 35 -11.47 0.70 -4.99
CA LEU A 35 -12.49 0.18 -4.07
C LEU A 35 -12.06 -1.14 -3.45
N LEU A 36 -11.47 -2.05 -4.24
CA LEU A 36 -10.92 -3.30 -3.73
C LEU A 36 -9.82 -3.04 -2.70
N GLY A 37 -8.90 -2.12 -2.98
CA GLY A 37 -7.85 -1.71 -2.04
C GLY A 37 -8.41 -1.10 -0.75
N ALA A 38 -9.43 -0.25 -0.84
CA ALA A 38 -10.12 0.29 0.34
C ALA A 38 -10.78 -0.80 1.18
N THR A 39 -11.44 -1.77 0.53
CA THR A 39 -12.10 -2.91 1.17
C THR A 39 -11.09 -3.78 1.92
N LEU A 40 -10.01 -4.18 1.25
CA LEU A 40 -8.94 -5.00 1.81
C LEU A 40 -8.20 -4.27 2.94
N SER A 41 -7.94 -2.97 2.78
CA SER A 41 -7.35 -2.14 3.83
C SER A 41 -8.23 -2.06 5.08
N ARG A 42 -9.56 -2.03 4.92
CA ARG A 42 -10.48 -2.06 6.06
C ARG A 42 -10.47 -3.43 6.73
N LEU A 43 -10.43 -4.52 5.97
CA LEU A 43 -10.33 -5.88 6.52
C LEU A 43 -9.06 -6.05 7.38
N ALA A 44 -7.94 -5.45 6.99
CA ALA A 44 -6.68 -5.53 7.74
C ALA A 44 -6.73 -4.96 9.18
N TYR A 45 -7.79 -4.25 9.56
CA TYR A 45 -8.01 -3.79 10.94
C TYR A 45 -8.72 -4.79 11.84
N LEU A 46 -9.29 -5.84 11.26
CA LEU A 46 -9.93 -6.92 12.01
C LEU A 46 -8.86 -7.82 12.62
N ASP A 47 -9.18 -8.44 13.76
CA ASP A 47 -8.40 -9.57 14.24
C ASP A 47 -8.72 -10.83 13.43
N ASP A 48 -7.91 -11.87 13.62
CA ASP A 48 -8.06 -13.16 12.94
C ASP A 48 -9.46 -13.78 13.11
N ASN A 49 -10.14 -13.54 14.24
CA ASN A 49 -11.50 -14.04 14.49
C ASN A 49 -12.51 -13.49 13.48
N LEU A 50 -12.38 -12.21 13.13
CA LEU A 50 -13.31 -11.52 12.24
C LEU A 50 -12.80 -11.38 10.82
N PHE A 51 -11.48 -11.38 10.61
CA PHE A 51 -10.87 -11.16 9.30
C PHE A 51 -11.41 -12.13 8.25
N LEU A 52 -11.25 -13.44 8.49
CA LEU A 52 -11.65 -14.46 7.53
C LEU A 52 -13.17 -14.48 7.32
N LYS A 53 -13.93 -14.39 8.42
CA LYS A 53 -15.39 -14.34 8.37
C LYS A 53 -15.88 -13.19 7.49
N ASN A 54 -15.34 -11.99 7.68
CA ASN A 54 -15.74 -10.82 6.93
C ASN A 54 -15.18 -10.84 5.50
N TYR A 55 -13.98 -11.37 5.29
CA TYR A 55 -13.43 -11.61 3.96
C TYR A 55 -14.38 -12.49 3.14
N MET A 56 -14.83 -13.63 3.69
CA MET A 56 -15.76 -14.54 3.01
C MET A 56 -17.15 -13.94 2.79
N ALA A 57 -17.62 -13.10 3.72
CA ALA A 57 -18.90 -12.40 3.58
C ALA A 57 -18.85 -11.28 2.53
N ILE A 58 -17.66 -10.74 2.22
CA ILE A 58 -17.47 -9.65 1.26
C ILE A 58 -17.05 -10.21 -0.11
N MET A 59 -16.00 -11.02 -0.17
CA MET A 59 -15.39 -11.53 -1.42
C MET A 59 -16.21 -12.71 -1.96
N GLY A 60 -17.04 -12.45 -2.96
CA GLY A 60 -18.05 -13.36 -3.49
C GLY A 60 -19.42 -12.72 -3.36
N PRO A 61 -20.01 -12.64 -2.14
CA PRO A 61 -21.37 -12.11 -1.97
C PRO A 61 -21.51 -10.62 -2.30
N VAL A 62 -20.52 -9.78 -1.95
CA VAL A 62 -20.57 -8.33 -2.20
C VAL A 62 -19.68 -7.93 -3.37
N ILE A 63 -18.44 -8.41 -3.38
CA ILE A 63 -17.52 -8.29 -4.52
C ILE A 63 -17.66 -9.55 -5.35
N LEU A 64 -18.43 -9.44 -6.44
CA LEU A 64 -18.86 -10.59 -7.24
C LEU A 64 -17.68 -11.40 -7.81
N PRO A 65 -17.79 -12.74 -7.90
CA PRO A 65 -16.72 -13.60 -8.42
C PRO A 65 -16.20 -13.18 -9.80
N GLN A 66 -17.09 -12.68 -10.68
CA GLN A 66 -16.71 -12.19 -12.01
C GLN A 66 -15.69 -11.04 -11.95
N PHE A 67 -15.76 -10.17 -10.94
CA PHE A 67 -14.78 -9.10 -10.76
C PHE A 67 -13.42 -9.65 -10.32
N LEU A 68 -13.43 -10.62 -9.40
CA LEU A 68 -12.23 -11.30 -8.94
C LEU A 68 -11.54 -12.04 -10.10
N THR A 69 -12.30 -12.78 -10.90
CA THR A 69 -11.79 -13.48 -12.08
C THR A 69 -11.26 -12.51 -13.16
N ALA A 70 -11.94 -11.38 -13.40
CA ALA A 70 -11.47 -10.38 -14.36
C ALA A 70 -10.13 -9.76 -13.94
N ILE A 71 -9.97 -9.41 -12.65
CA ILE A 71 -8.71 -8.90 -12.09
C ILE A 71 -7.61 -9.97 -12.18
N ASP A 72 -7.93 -11.22 -11.87
CA ASP A 72 -6.97 -12.31 -11.89
C ASP A 72 -6.42 -12.60 -13.31
N ARG A 73 -7.27 -12.47 -14.34
CA ARG A 73 -6.90 -12.67 -15.75
C ARG A 73 -5.89 -11.64 -16.28
N VAL A 74 -5.76 -10.48 -15.63
CA VAL A 74 -4.75 -9.51 -16.07
C VAL A 74 -3.36 -10.08 -15.80
N PRO A 75 -2.47 -10.17 -16.80
CA PRO A 75 -1.13 -10.67 -16.57
C PRO A 75 -0.30 -9.66 -15.76
N SER A 76 0.64 -10.16 -14.97
CA SER A 76 1.57 -9.34 -14.17
C SER A 76 2.41 -8.36 -15.00
N THR A 77 2.60 -8.65 -16.29
CA THR A 77 3.34 -7.84 -17.26
C THR A 77 2.56 -6.62 -17.77
N ASN A 78 1.24 -6.57 -17.61
CA ASN A 78 0.38 -5.48 -18.10
C ASN A 78 -0.52 -4.93 -16.99
N LEU A 79 0.08 -4.29 -15.98
CA LEU A 79 -0.69 -3.74 -14.87
C LEU A 79 -1.58 -2.55 -15.27
N ASP A 80 -1.36 -1.88 -16.41
CA ASP A 80 -2.26 -0.81 -16.89
C ASP A 80 -3.68 -1.33 -17.18
N ALA A 81 -3.81 -2.58 -17.61
CA ALA A 81 -5.11 -3.18 -17.87
C ALA A 81 -5.99 -3.25 -16.62
N LEU A 82 -5.41 -3.20 -15.41
CA LEU A 82 -6.16 -3.13 -14.15
C LEU A 82 -6.89 -1.79 -13.95
N LEU A 83 -6.54 -0.75 -14.71
CA LEU A 83 -7.19 0.56 -14.68
C LEU A 83 -8.28 0.72 -15.75
N ASP A 84 -8.44 -0.26 -16.64
CA ASP A 84 -9.39 -0.22 -17.74
C ASP A 84 -10.67 -1.02 -17.41
N ASP A 85 -11.50 -0.45 -16.53
CA ASP A 85 -12.77 -1.05 -16.09
C ASP A 85 -13.66 -1.46 -17.28
N GLN A 86 -13.67 -0.66 -18.35
CA GLN A 86 -14.41 -0.93 -19.59
C GLN A 86 -14.04 -2.30 -20.18
N THR A 87 -12.74 -2.52 -20.38
CA THR A 87 -12.24 -3.77 -20.98
C THR A 87 -12.35 -4.95 -19.99
N LEU A 88 -12.07 -4.70 -18.71
CA LEU A 88 -12.10 -5.70 -17.64
C LEU A 88 -13.48 -6.29 -17.42
N PHE A 89 -14.50 -5.43 -17.27
CA PHE A 89 -15.79 -5.84 -16.71
C PHE A 89 -16.95 -5.75 -17.71
N PHE A 90 -16.76 -5.04 -18.84
CA PHE A 90 -17.84 -4.79 -19.82
C PHE A 90 -17.52 -5.30 -21.22
N SER A 91 -16.51 -6.16 -21.38
CA SER A 91 -16.19 -6.82 -22.65
C SER A 91 -17.17 -7.96 -23.01
N GLN A 92 -17.89 -8.49 -22.02
CA GLN A 92 -18.93 -9.49 -22.20
C GLN A 92 -20.22 -9.03 -21.52
N PRO A 93 -21.40 -9.29 -22.11
CA PRO A 93 -22.67 -9.05 -21.44
C PRO A 93 -22.77 -9.92 -20.18
N THR A 94 -23.35 -9.34 -19.13
CA THR A 94 -23.65 -10.02 -17.85
C THR A 94 -25.16 -10.04 -17.64
N ASP A 95 -25.65 -11.08 -17.00
CA ASP A 95 -27.05 -11.20 -16.58
C ASP A 95 -27.09 -11.48 -15.06
N PRO A 96 -27.55 -10.52 -14.24
CA PRO A 96 -28.00 -9.18 -14.63
C PRO A 96 -26.84 -8.27 -15.10
N PRO A 97 -27.14 -7.21 -15.87
CA PRO A 97 -26.13 -6.24 -16.29
C PRO A 97 -25.45 -5.55 -15.10
N ILE A 98 -24.12 -5.47 -15.11
CA ILE A 98 -23.36 -4.69 -14.13
C ILE A 98 -23.74 -3.20 -14.22
N PRO A 99 -24.22 -2.57 -13.13
CA PRO A 99 -24.44 -1.14 -13.08
C PRO A 99 -23.16 -0.36 -13.40
N TYR A 100 -23.26 0.65 -14.26
CA TYR A 100 -22.12 1.45 -14.69
C TYR A 100 -22.42 2.95 -14.71
N HIS A 101 -21.37 3.75 -14.76
CA HIS A 101 -21.44 5.16 -15.07
C HIS A 101 -20.43 5.53 -16.15
N LEU A 102 -20.64 6.67 -16.81
CA LEU A 102 -19.73 7.18 -17.83
C LEU A 102 -18.85 8.28 -17.25
N ASN A 103 -17.53 8.19 -17.44
CA ASN A 103 -16.60 9.23 -17.02
C ASN A 103 -15.52 9.54 -18.09
N PRO A 104 -15.33 10.81 -18.49
CA PRO A 104 -16.30 11.89 -18.33
C PRO A 104 -17.63 11.55 -19.04
N PRO A 105 -18.75 12.21 -18.67
CA PRO A 105 -20.03 12.02 -19.34
C PRO A 105 -19.90 12.24 -20.85
N GLY A 106 -20.35 11.25 -21.64
CA GLY A 106 -20.23 11.27 -23.10
C GLY A 106 -18.93 10.69 -23.67
N SER A 107 -17.97 10.24 -22.83
CA SER A 107 -16.75 9.57 -23.31
C SER A 107 -17.00 8.18 -23.89
N GLY A 108 -18.14 7.57 -23.58
CA GLY A 108 -18.44 6.16 -23.87
C GLY A 108 -17.70 5.16 -22.99
N LYS A 109 -16.76 5.59 -22.14
CA LYS A 109 -16.03 4.71 -21.21
C LYS A 109 -16.88 4.39 -19.99
N LYS A 110 -17.15 3.10 -19.78
CA LYS A 110 -17.89 2.59 -18.62
C LYS A 110 -16.96 2.30 -17.46
N TYR A 111 -17.43 2.65 -16.27
CA TYR A 111 -16.82 2.34 -14.98
C TYR A 111 -17.89 1.71 -14.09
N ILE A 112 -17.49 0.80 -13.19
CA ILE A 112 -18.43 0.16 -12.27
C ILE A 112 -19.11 1.21 -11.38
N ASN A 113 -20.43 1.14 -11.25
CA ASN A 113 -21.23 1.98 -10.36
C ASN A 113 -21.49 1.24 -9.04
N PHE A 114 -20.46 1.16 -8.21
CA PHE A 114 -20.48 0.32 -7.01
C PHE A 114 -21.40 0.83 -5.87
N LEU A 115 -21.84 2.10 -5.87
CA LEU A 115 -22.87 2.55 -4.92
C LEU A 115 -24.26 2.09 -5.34
N GLU A 116 -24.56 2.03 -6.63
CA GLU A 116 -25.82 1.44 -7.11
C GLU A 116 -25.88 -0.07 -6.79
N MET A 117 -24.71 -0.72 -6.76
CA MET A 117 -24.56 -2.09 -6.27
C MET A 117 -24.53 -2.21 -4.74
N ASN A 118 -24.65 -1.11 -3.98
CA ASN A 118 -24.57 -1.05 -2.52
C ASN A 118 -23.27 -1.65 -1.91
N ILE A 119 -22.17 -1.71 -2.67
CA ILE A 119 -20.94 -2.40 -2.21
C ILE A 119 -20.36 -1.76 -0.94
N PRO A 120 -20.08 -0.43 -0.88
CA PRO A 120 -19.55 0.18 0.33
C PRO A 120 -20.48 0.07 1.54
N GLN A 121 -21.80 0.18 1.31
CA GLN A 121 -22.80 0.05 2.37
C GLN A 121 -22.81 -1.36 2.97
N ASN A 122 -22.83 -2.39 2.11
CA ASN A 122 -22.77 -3.78 2.54
C ASN A 122 -21.47 -4.09 3.31
N ILE A 123 -20.33 -3.57 2.84
CA ILE A 123 -19.04 -3.70 3.54
C ILE A 123 -19.10 -3.07 4.93
N ASN A 124 -19.67 -1.86 5.07
CA ASN A 124 -19.81 -1.19 6.36
C ASN A 124 -20.73 -1.96 7.32
N ILE A 125 -21.83 -2.54 6.82
CA ILE A 125 -22.73 -3.39 7.62
C ILE A 125 -22.01 -4.65 8.09
N ILE A 126 -21.32 -5.36 7.20
CA ILE A 126 -20.58 -6.59 7.52
C ILE A 126 -19.48 -6.32 8.55
N ASN A 127 -18.78 -5.20 8.41
CA ASN A 127 -17.75 -4.78 9.36
C ASN A 127 -18.30 -4.12 10.63
N LYS A 128 -19.63 -4.06 10.78
CA LYS A 128 -20.33 -3.46 11.93
C LYS A 128 -19.97 -1.97 12.16
N GLU A 129 -19.64 -1.25 11.10
CA GLU A 129 -19.44 0.21 11.12
C GLU A 129 -20.79 0.95 11.09
N THR A 130 -21.76 0.38 10.39
CA THR A 130 -23.15 0.83 10.32
C THR A 130 -24.10 -0.30 10.68
N GLY A 131 -25.31 0.06 11.14
CA GLY A 131 -26.40 -0.90 11.28
C GLY A 131 -27.17 -1.08 9.98
N GLY A 132 -27.80 -2.24 9.79
CA GLY A 132 -28.62 -2.52 8.63
C GLY A 132 -28.63 -4.02 8.30
N THR A 133 -29.32 -4.36 7.23
CA THR A 133 -29.29 -5.70 6.63
C THR A 133 -28.44 -5.62 5.37
N VAL A 134 -27.54 -6.57 5.18
CA VAL A 134 -26.78 -6.70 3.94
C VAL A 134 -27.79 -6.95 2.82
N THR A 135 -27.83 -6.07 1.82
CA THR A 135 -28.60 -6.33 0.61
C THR A 135 -27.92 -7.49 -0.08
N ALA A 136 -28.60 -8.63 -0.17
CA ALA A 136 -28.02 -9.85 -0.75
C ALA A 136 -27.51 -9.53 -2.16
N GLY A 137 -26.20 -9.62 -2.35
CA GLY A 137 -25.65 -9.72 -3.69
C GLY A 137 -25.88 -11.13 -4.21
N GLU A 138 -25.87 -11.28 -5.52
CA GLU A 138 -26.13 -12.56 -6.19
C GLU A 138 -24.97 -13.56 -6.08
N GLY A 139 -23.83 -13.11 -5.54
CA GLY A 139 -22.64 -13.94 -5.40
C GLY A 139 -22.72 -14.90 -4.21
N THR A 140 -22.01 -16.01 -4.35
CA THR A 140 -21.84 -17.00 -3.27
C THR A 140 -20.56 -16.74 -2.48
N PRO A 141 -20.54 -17.05 -1.17
CA PRO A 141 -19.31 -17.10 -0.40
C PRO A 141 -18.33 -18.13 -1.00
N PRO A 142 -17.01 -17.94 -0.84
CA PRO A 142 -16.02 -18.94 -1.25
C PRO A 142 -16.24 -20.25 -0.51
N ALA A 143 -15.85 -21.37 -1.11
CA ALA A 143 -15.81 -22.63 -0.38
C ALA A 143 -14.78 -22.54 0.74
N ALA A 144 -14.96 -23.36 1.78
CA ALA A 144 -14.05 -23.43 2.91
C ALA A 144 -12.58 -23.69 2.49
N THR A 145 -12.37 -24.37 1.37
CA THR A 145 -11.05 -24.75 0.86
C THR A 145 -10.41 -23.72 -0.08
N ASP A 146 -11.12 -22.64 -0.40
CA ASP A 146 -10.71 -21.70 -1.44
C ASP A 146 -9.91 -20.54 -0.89
N VAL A 147 -10.07 -20.20 0.39
CA VAL A 147 -9.38 -19.07 1.01
C VAL A 147 -8.43 -19.56 2.09
N LYS A 148 -7.18 -19.11 2.00
CA LYS A 148 -6.18 -19.26 3.05
C LYS A 148 -5.45 -17.96 3.24
N TYR A 149 -5.13 -17.64 4.49
CA TYR A 149 -4.33 -16.46 4.79
C TYR A 149 -3.26 -16.77 5.83
N ILE A 150 -2.25 -15.92 5.87
CA ILE A 150 -1.24 -15.88 6.92
C ILE A 150 -1.29 -14.49 7.55
N SER A 151 -1.51 -14.40 8.87
CA SER A 151 -1.35 -13.15 9.61
C SER A 151 -0.05 -13.14 10.39
N LEU A 152 0.62 -12.00 10.34
CA LEU A 152 1.88 -11.75 11.02
C LEU A 152 1.68 -10.60 11.99
N GLY A 153 1.84 -10.86 13.28
CA GLY A 153 1.86 -9.82 14.30
C GLY A 153 3.12 -9.92 15.13
N TRP A 154 3.66 -8.79 15.61
CA TRP A 154 4.87 -8.84 16.42
C TRP A 154 4.89 -7.76 17.47
N SER A 155 5.89 -7.81 18.36
CA SER A 155 5.90 -6.88 19.48
C SER A 155 6.03 -5.41 19.09
N ASN A 156 6.31 -5.06 17.83
CA ASN A 156 6.42 -3.67 17.38
C ASN A 156 5.27 -3.21 16.47
N TYR A 157 4.39 -4.11 16.03
CA TYR A 157 3.34 -3.80 15.07
C TYR A 157 2.20 -4.82 15.14
N GLY A 158 0.98 -4.37 14.85
CA GLY A 158 -0.23 -5.18 14.97
C GLY A 158 -0.24 -6.35 14.02
N GLU A 159 -0.63 -6.13 12.76
CA GLU A 159 -0.91 -7.22 11.84
C GLU A 159 -0.58 -6.86 10.39
N VAL A 160 0.03 -7.81 9.69
CA VAL A 160 0.09 -7.90 8.22
C VAL A 160 -0.66 -9.16 7.82
N PHE A 161 -1.59 -9.07 6.87
CA PHE A 161 -2.29 -10.24 6.32
C PHE A 161 -1.79 -10.53 4.91
N ILE A 162 -1.38 -11.77 4.65
CA ILE A 162 -1.10 -12.28 3.31
C ILE A 162 -2.23 -13.23 2.96
N VAL A 163 -2.96 -12.97 1.88
CA VAL A 163 -4.20 -13.70 1.54
C VAL A 163 -4.10 -14.30 0.15
N ALA A 164 -4.54 -15.55 0.04
CA ALA A 164 -4.70 -16.28 -1.21
C ALA A 164 -6.14 -16.77 -1.35
N ASP A 165 -6.66 -16.69 -2.56
CA ASP A 165 -7.99 -17.16 -2.93
C ASP A 165 -7.91 -17.96 -4.23
N LYS A 166 -8.36 -19.21 -4.23
CA LYS A 166 -8.30 -20.10 -5.40
C LYS A 166 -9.16 -19.64 -6.57
N ARG A 167 -10.09 -18.69 -6.36
CA ARG A 167 -10.83 -18.01 -7.44
C ARG A 167 -9.96 -16.97 -8.16
N MET A 168 -8.82 -16.61 -7.57
CA MET A 168 -7.79 -15.72 -8.12
C MET A 168 -6.39 -16.38 -8.02
N PRO A 169 -6.16 -17.52 -8.70
CA PRO A 169 -4.94 -18.31 -8.53
C PRO A 169 -3.65 -17.59 -8.98
N HIS A 170 -3.76 -16.48 -9.70
CA HIS A 170 -2.64 -15.66 -10.18
C HIS A 170 -2.51 -14.34 -9.41
N THR A 171 -3.05 -14.27 -8.19
CA THR A 171 -3.05 -13.04 -7.37
C THR A 171 -2.89 -13.36 -5.88
N LEU A 172 -2.02 -12.62 -5.20
CA LEU A 172 -1.92 -12.59 -3.74
C LEU A 172 -2.13 -11.17 -3.22
N PHE A 173 -2.74 -11.06 -2.05
CA PHE A 173 -2.94 -9.79 -1.35
C PHE A 173 -2.03 -9.69 -0.12
N ILE A 174 -1.29 -8.59 0.02
CA ILE A 174 -0.46 -8.26 1.19
C ILE A 174 -0.99 -6.97 1.82
N LEU A 175 -1.67 -7.11 2.96
CA LEU A 175 -2.47 -6.07 3.59
C LEU A 175 -1.77 -5.57 4.84
N PHE A 176 -1.43 -4.28 4.85
CA PHE A 176 -0.80 -3.64 6.00
C PHE A 176 -1.85 -2.89 6.82
N ARG A 177 -1.97 -3.21 8.10
CA ARG A 177 -2.84 -2.52 9.05
C ARG A 177 -2.38 -1.09 9.34
N GLY A 178 -3.32 -0.17 9.60
CA GLY A 178 -2.97 1.18 10.04
C GLY A 178 -2.70 1.31 11.54
N THR A 179 -2.59 2.57 12.02
CA THR A 179 -2.40 2.87 13.44
C THR A 179 -3.62 2.44 14.24
N TYR A 180 -3.41 1.75 15.36
CA TYR A 180 -4.48 1.35 16.27
C TYR A 180 -4.06 1.44 17.75
N SER A 181 -2.77 1.70 18.02
CA SER A 181 -2.20 1.76 19.36
C SER A 181 -1.38 3.04 19.54
N ALA A 182 -1.21 3.47 20.80
CA ALA A 182 -0.28 4.56 21.12
C ALA A 182 1.15 4.26 20.61
N LYS A 183 1.53 2.98 20.59
CA LYS A 183 2.86 2.53 20.13
C LYS A 183 3.06 2.71 18.63
N THR A 184 2.06 2.34 17.83
CA THR A 184 2.09 2.53 16.37
C THR A 184 1.93 4.01 16.00
N ALA A 185 1.18 4.79 16.79
CA ALA A 185 1.11 6.25 16.66
C ALA A 185 2.48 6.90 16.90
N ALA A 186 3.22 6.43 17.91
CA ALA A 186 4.54 6.95 18.23
C ALA A 186 5.60 6.74 17.13
N LEU A 187 5.34 5.94 16.08
CA LEU A 187 6.28 5.76 14.97
C LEU A 187 6.51 7.05 14.17
N TYR A 188 5.53 7.95 14.12
CA TYR A 188 5.63 9.23 13.41
C TYR A 188 5.44 10.47 14.30
N SER A 189 5.17 10.30 15.60
CA SER A 189 5.11 11.40 16.58
C SER A 189 6.43 11.69 17.29
N LYS A 190 7.46 10.86 17.11
CA LYS A 190 8.78 11.08 17.73
C LYS A 190 9.48 12.30 17.11
N PRO A 191 10.37 13.00 17.86
CA PRO A 191 11.20 14.07 17.31
C PRO A 191 12.01 13.63 16.07
N THR A 192 12.35 12.34 16.02
CA THR A 192 13.07 11.70 14.91
C THR A 192 12.27 11.64 13.61
N SER A 193 10.96 11.81 13.70
CA SER A 193 10.02 11.80 12.57
C SER A 193 9.87 13.19 11.94
N ILE A 194 10.60 14.20 12.44
CA ILE A 194 10.64 15.56 11.91
C ILE A 194 11.51 15.63 10.64
N THR A 195 12.54 14.79 10.54
CA THR A 195 13.49 14.78 9.42
C THR A 195 13.62 13.39 8.81
N PRO A 196 13.67 13.25 7.48
CA PRO A 196 14.01 11.98 6.85
C PRO A 196 15.38 11.51 7.36
N LEU A 197 15.49 10.26 7.78
CA LEU A 197 16.75 9.68 8.24
C LEU A 197 17.30 8.75 7.18
N THR A 198 18.61 8.81 6.98
CA THR A 198 19.32 7.92 6.06
C THR A 198 19.27 6.50 6.61
N VAL A 199 18.78 5.59 5.78
CA VAL A 199 18.88 4.15 6.02
C VAL A 199 20.11 3.62 5.31
N CYS A 200 20.23 3.92 4.01
CA CYS A 200 21.31 3.43 3.18
C CYS A 200 21.67 4.41 2.06
N GLY A 201 22.96 4.71 1.88
CA GLY A 201 23.43 5.64 0.86
C GLY A 201 22.78 7.02 1.00
N ASN A 202 22.02 7.45 0.00
CA ASN A 202 21.24 8.69 0.01
C ASN A 202 19.71 8.45 0.17
N GLU A 203 19.32 7.22 0.49
CA GLU A 203 17.91 6.88 0.71
C GLU A 203 17.50 7.25 2.12
N THR A 204 16.50 8.11 2.19
CA THR A 204 15.99 8.65 3.44
C THR A 204 14.50 8.35 3.59
N PHE A 205 14.10 8.01 4.81
CA PHE A 205 12.74 7.62 5.13
C PHE A 205 12.30 8.20 6.47
N LEU A 206 11.00 8.11 6.75
CA LEU A 206 10.51 8.23 8.11
C LEU A 206 10.86 6.92 8.81
N TYR A 207 11.99 6.92 9.53
CA TYR A 207 12.65 5.72 10.00
C TYR A 207 11.76 4.77 10.81
N GLY A 208 10.87 5.31 11.65
CA GLY A 208 9.93 4.50 12.43
C GLY A 208 9.03 3.62 11.55
N ILE A 209 8.47 4.19 10.47
CA ILE A 209 7.62 3.45 9.54
C ILE A 209 8.46 2.49 8.69
N PHE A 210 9.61 2.96 8.19
CA PHE A 210 10.51 2.14 7.39
C PHE A 210 10.98 0.90 8.15
N LYS A 211 11.48 1.08 9.38
CA LYS A 211 11.92 -0.01 10.24
C LYS A 211 10.82 -1.05 10.43
N THR A 212 9.59 -0.60 10.70
CA THR A 212 8.46 -1.53 10.87
C THR A 212 8.13 -2.26 9.56
N ALA A 213 8.25 -1.61 8.40
CA ALA A 213 8.00 -2.25 7.11
C ALA A 213 9.08 -3.27 6.71
N SER A 214 10.32 -3.13 7.18
CA SER A 214 11.44 -4.02 6.82
C SER A 214 11.84 -5.05 7.88
N GLU A 215 11.46 -4.87 9.15
CA GLU A 215 11.93 -5.75 10.25
C GLU A 215 11.56 -7.24 10.06
N LEU A 216 10.42 -7.55 9.46
CA LEU A 216 9.92 -8.91 9.17
C LEU A 216 9.73 -9.19 7.68
N ILE A 217 10.52 -8.53 6.83
CA ILE A 217 10.34 -8.58 5.39
C ILE A 217 10.54 -9.99 4.83
N HIS A 218 11.44 -10.79 5.42
CA HIS A 218 11.68 -12.17 4.98
C HIS A 218 10.49 -13.07 5.34
N THR A 219 9.97 -12.96 6.56
CA THR A 219 8.75 -13.68 6.96
C THR A 219 7.55 -13.33 6.06
N ILE A 220 7.39 -12.06 5.64
CA ILE A 220 6.35 -11.66 4.69
C ILE A 220 6.54 -12.37 3.33
N ILE A 221 7.77 -12.40 2.80
CA ILE A 221 8.07 -13.03 1.52
C ILE A 221 7.87 -14.55 1.59
N GLU A 222 8.32 -15.20 2.66
CA GLU A 222 8.10 -16.64 2.87
C GLU A 222 6.62 -16.99 2.98
N SER A 223 5.84 -16.14 3.64
CA SER A 223 4.38 -16.29 3.71
C SER A 223 3.73 -16.22 2.33
N ALA A 224 4.18 -15.27 1.49
CA ALA A 224 3.71 -15.16 0.11
C ALA A 224 4.14 -16.35 -0.76
N ARG A 225 5.39 -16.80 -0.65
CA ARG A 225 5.90 -18.00 -1.33
C ARG A 225 5.09 -19.23 -0.94
N TYR A 226 4.90 -19.46 0.36
CA TYR A 226 4.14 -20.60 0.89
C TYR A 226 2.71 -20.61 0.35
N LEU A 227 2.01 -19.47 0.37
CA LEU A 227 0.66 -19.42 -0.18
C LEU A 227 0.63 -19.61 -1.71
N ALA A 228 1.59 -19.05 -2.45
CA ALA A 228 1.66 -19.23 -3.90
C ALA A 228 1.94 -20.68 -4.30
N VAL A 229 2.96 -21.30 -3.69
CA VAL A 229 3.43 -22.63 -4.07
C VAL A 229 2.57 -23.72 -3.42
N ASP A 230 2.48 -23.71 -2.10
CA ASP A 230 1.88 -24.81 -1.33
C ASP A 230 0.35 -24.78 -1.31
N PHE A 231 -0.28 -23.60 -1.50
CA PHE A 231 -1.74 -23.48 -1.50
C PHE A 231 -2.36 -23.24 -2.88
N LEU A 232 -1.81 -22.31 -3.67
CA LEU A 232 -2.30 -22.03 -5.02
C LEU A 232 -1.71 -22.98 -6.09
N GLY A 233 -0.64 -23.72 -5.77
CA GLY A 233 -0.02 -24.67 -6.70
C GLY A 233 0.79 -23.99 -7.82
N ALA A 234 1.26 -22.75 -7.61
CA ALA A 234 2.02 -22.03 -8.61
C ALA A 234 3.41 -22.67 -8.81
N THR A 235 3.71 -23.04 -10.05
CA THR A 235 5.00 -23.64 -10.44
C THR A 235 5.74 -22.85 -11.52
N ASN A 236 5.00 -22.08 -12.32
CA ASN A 236 5.58 -21.27 -13.40
C ASN A 236 6.26 -20.01 -12.83
N PRO A 237 7.25 -19.42 -13.52
CA PRO A 237 7.81 -18.12 -13.14
C PRO A 237 6.89 -16.93 -13.46
N ASN A 238 6.78 -15.99 -12.52
CA ASN A 238 5.98 -14.77 -12.55
C ASN A 238 4.45 -14.87 -12.75
N PRO A 239 3.75 -16.01 -12.51
CA PRO A 239 2.31 -16.09 -12.67
C PRO A 239 1.57 -15.29 -11.58
N VAL A 240 2.10 -15.19 -10.36
CA VAL A 240 1.36 -14.65 -9.22
C VAL A 240 1.63 -13.15 -9.05
N LYS A 241 0.62 -12.33 -9.36
CA LYS A 241 0.63 -10.88 -9.10
C LYS A 241 0.57 -10.59 -7.61
N ILE A 242 1.36 -9.62 -7.15
CA ILE A 242 1.28 -9.10 -5.79
C ILE A 242 0.44 -7.82 -5.79
N PHE A 243 -0.66 -7.83 -5.02
CA PHE A 243 -1.40 -6.64 -4.64
C PHE A 243 -1.08 -6.29 -3.21
N THR A 244 -0.62 -5.07 -2.95
CA THR A 244 -0.47 -4.55 -1.59
C THR A 244 -1.30 -3.31 -1.37
N THR A 245 -1.87 -3.21 -0.16
CA THR A 245 -2.69 -2.07 0.22
C THR A 245 -2.62 -1.86 1.73
N GLY A 246 -2.97 -0.65 2.14
CA GLY A 246 -3.13 -0.31 3.54
C GLY A 246 -3.69 1.10 3.70
N HIS A 247 -4.24 1.36 4.88
CA HIS A 247 -4.76 2.66 5.28
C HIS A 247 -3.88 3.30 6.35
N SER A 248 -3.75 4.63 6.35
CA SER A 248 -3.00 5.39 7.36
C SER A 248 -1.53 4.94 7.42
N LEU A 249 -1.01 4.54 8.60
CA LEU A 249 0.29 3.89 8.74
C LEU A 249 0.48 2.71 7.77
N GLY A 250 -0.54 1.89 7.59
CA GLY A 250 -0.50 0.74 6.68
C GLY A 250 -0.35 1.17 5.22
N GLY A 251 -0.94 2.30 4.84
CA GLY A 251 -0.77 2.89 3.51
C GLY A 251 0.65 3.40 3.27
N ALA A 252 1.33 3.89 4.32
CA ALA A 252 2.74 4.24 4.22
C ALA A 252 3.63 2.98 4.14
N MET A 253 3.31 1.94 4.93
CA MET A 253 4.05 0.68 4.90
C MET A 253 3.91 -0.06 3.57
N CYS A 254 2.71 -0.14 2.97
CA CYS A 254 2.52 -0.76 1.66
C CYS A 254 3.30 0.00 0.57
N THR A 255 3.39 1.33 0.68
CA THR A 255 4.19 2.16 -0.23
C THR A 255 5.68 1.87 -0.08
N ILE A 256 6.20 1.75 1.14
CA ILE A 256 7.60 1.36 1.39
C ILE A 256 7.86 -0.06 0.89
N PHE A 257 6.98 -1.01 1.20
CA PHE A 257 7.11 -2.40 0.75
C PHE A 257 7.16 -2.52 -0.77
N SER A 258 6.31 -1.79 -1.50
CA SER A 258 6.38 -1.74 -2.97
C SER A 258 7.68 -1.16 -3.51
N TYR A 259 8.30 -0.23 -2.79
CA TYR A 259 9.63 0.28 -3.15
C TYR A 259 10.71 -0.81 -2.98
N LEU A 260 10.70 -1.50 -1.83
CA LEU A 260 11.64 -2.58 -1.52
C LEU A 260 11.46 -3.78 -2.48
N TRP A 261 10.25 -4.03 -2.97
CA TRP A 261 9.96 -5.08 -3.96
C TRP A 261 10.86 -4.99 -5.20
N LEU A 262 11.22 -3.77 -5.62
CA LEU A 262 12.08 -3.52 -6.78
C LEU A 262 13.48 -4.12 -6.64
N SER A 263 14.00 -4.21 -5.42
CA SER A 263 15.31 -4.80 -5.10
C SER A 263 15.15 -6.27 -4.75
N ILE A 264 14.15 -6.64 -3.96
CA ILE A 264 13.84 -8.04 -3.61
C ILE A 264 13.88 -8.91 -4.86
N LYS A 265 13.14 -8.54 -5.91
CA LYS A 265 13.03 -9.33 -7.15
C LYS A 265 14.30 -9.37 -8.00
N LYS A 266 15.34 -8.63 -7.64
CA LYS A 266 16.67 -8.66 -8.27
C LYS A 266 17.71 -9.44 -7.47
N THR A 267 17.41 -9.76 -6.22
CA THR A 267 18.37 -10.34 -5.27
C THR A 267 18.13 -11.84 -5.11
N ALA A 268 19.18 -12.65 -5.21
CA ALA A 268 19.10 -14.09 -4.93
C ALA A 268 18.87 -14.33 -3.42
N PRO A 269 18.02 -15.30 -3.01
CA PRO A 269 17.37 -16.30 -3.86
C PRO A 269 16.02 -15.85 -4.47
N TYR A 270 15.49 -14.67 -4.10
CA TYR A 270 14.13 -14.21 -4.44
C TYR A 270 13.81 -14.03 -5.93
N ASN A 271 14.84 -14.04 -6.78
CA ASN A 271 14.74 -13.97 -8.23
C ASN A 271 14.76 -15.34 -8.93
N SER A 272 14.75 -16.46 -8.17
CA SER A 272 14.90 -17.81 -8.72
C SER A 272 14.10 -18.85 -7.92
N GLY A 273 14.05 -20.09 -8.44
CA GLY A 273 13.40 -21.23 -7.78
C GLY A 273 11.93 -20.97 -7.45
N GLU A 274 11.50 -21.39 -6.25
CA GLU A 274 10.12 -21.18 -5.77
C GLU A 274 9.74 -19.71 -5.56
N TYR A 275 10.71 -18.81 -5.41
CA TYR A 275 10.41 -17.37 -5.33
C TYR A 275 10.14 -16.75 -6.69
N ALA A 276 10.58 -17.39 -7.77
CA ALA A 276 10.35 -16.91 -9.12
C ALA A 276 8.87 -16.92 -9.49
N VAL A 277 8.01 -17.66 -8.78
CA VAL A 277 6.56 -17.69 -9.04
C VAL A 277 5.88 -16.34 -8.73
N LEU A 278 6.46 -15.55 -7.83
CA LEU A 278 5.97 -14.23 -7.47
C LEU A 278 6.43 -13.21 -8.50
N ALA A 279 5.49 -12.43 -9.05
CA ALA A 279 5.75 -11.48 -10.11
C ALA A 279 6.77 -10.40 -9.74
N ASP A 280 7.60 -10.02 -10.72
CA ASP A 280 8.51 -8.87 -10.63
C ASP A 280 7.80 -7.52 -10.42
N ASN A 281 6.55 -7.42 -10.85
CA ASN A 281 5.76 -6.20 -10.81
C ASN A 281 4.75 -6.27 -9.65
N ILE A 282 4.45 -5.13 -9.04
CA ILE A 282 3.57 -5.04 -7.86
C ILE A 282 2.49 -3.97 -8.05
N VAL A 283 1.29 -4.24 -7.54
CA VAL A 283 0.21 -3.25 -7.42
C VAL A 283 0.20 -2.69 -6.00
N CYS A 284 0.15 -1.37 -5.87
CA CYS A 284 0.18 -0.65 -4.60
C CYS A 284 -0.99 0.33 -4.53
N VAL A 285 -1.96 0.06 -3.65
CA VAL A 285 -3.09 0.95 -3.38
C VAL A 285 -2.95 1.53 -1.98
N SER A 286 -2.53 2.78 -1.87
CA SER A 286 -2.25 3.46 -0.60
C SER A 286 -3.37 4.42 -0.22
N LEU A 287 -3.99 4.23 0.95
CA LEU A 287 -5.12 5.05 1.41
C LEU A 287 -4.72 5.92 2.60
N GLY A 288 -4.97 7.22 2.51
CA GLY A 288 -4.80 8.13 3.66
C GLY A 288 -3.39 8.17 4.23
N ALA A 289 -2.38 7.73 3.47
CA ALA A 289 -1.05 7.54 3.99
C ALA A 289 -0.35 8.87 4.31
N PRO A 290 0.46 8.95 5.39
CA PRO A 290 1.38 10.05 5.61
C PRO A 290 2.55 9.99 4.63
N ARG A 291 3.29 11.11 4.50
CA ARG A 291 4.57 11.14 3.81
C ARG A 291 5.60 10.33 4.60
N CYS A 292 6.24 9.36 3.96
CA CYS A 292 7.20 8.49 4.63
C CYS A 292 8.53 8.34 3.90
N MET A 293 8.70 8.97 2.73
CA MET A 293 9.89 8.91 1.91
C MET A 293 10.53 10.29 1.79
N GLY A 294 11.86 10.35 1.75
CA GLY A 294 12.56 11.56 1.31
C GLY A 294 12.40 11.77 -0.20
N ALA A 295 12.63 12.99 -0.68
CA ALA A 295 12.36 13.37 -2.07
C ALA A 295 13.02 12.45 -3.11
N LYS A 296 14.28 12.03 -2.89
CA LYS A 296 14.99 11.16 -3.83
C LYS A 296 14.34 9.79 -3.95
N VAL A 297 13.96 9.18 -2.83
CA VAL A 297 13.27 7.88 -2.81
C VAL A 297 11.88 8.02 -3.43
N ALA A 298 11.14 9.08 -3.10
CA ALA A 298 9.82 9.35 -3.67
C ALA A 298 9.89 9.53 -5.21
N GLN A 299 10.94 10.16 -5.72
CA GLN A 299 11.18 10.28 -7.16
C GLN A 299 11.53 8.93 -7.79
N ASN A 300 12.44 8.17 -7.19
CA ASN A 300 12.81 6.83 -7.68
C ASN A 300 11.58 5.91 -7.72
N PHE A 301 10.72 5.97 -6.71
CA PHE A 301 9.44 5.26 -6.70
C PHE A 301 8.57 5.73 -7.86
N CYS A 302 8.43 7.05 -8.04
CA CYS A 302 7.61 7.59 -9.11
C CYS A 302 8.08 7.14 -10.51
N ASP A 303 9.39 7.09 -10.72
CA ASP A 303 9.95 6.62 -11.99
C ASP A 303 9.61 5.13 -12.24
N ALA A 304 9.53 4.32 -11.18
CA ALA A 304 9.08 2.92 -11.27
C ALA A 304 7.58 2.75 -11.60
N THR A 305 6.79 3.83 -11.52
CA THR A 305 5.37 3.83 -11.93
C THR A 305 5.15 4.16 -13.41
N LYS A 306 6.22 4.52 -14.13
CA LYS A 306 6.15 5.07 -15.49
C LYS A 306 6.64 4.09 -16.55
N GLY A 307 6.21 4.37 -17.78
CA GLY A 307 6.73 3.74 -18.99
C GLY A 307 6.17 2.35 -19.28
N PRO A 308 6.55 1.75 -20.42
CA PRO A 308 6.00 0.48 -20.91
C PRO A 308 6.42 -0.73 -20.07
N LYS A 309 7.43 -0.58 -19.20
CA LYS A 309 7.92 -1.60 -18.27
C LYS A 309 7.74 -1.18 -16.82
N LYS A 310 6.68 -0.42 -16.51
CA LYS A 310 6.40 0.01 -15.14
C LYS A 310 6.43 -1.20 -14.20
N LYS A 311 7.10 -1.03 -13.07
CA LYS A 311 7.30 -2.08 -12.06
C LYS A 311 6.30 -1.95 -10.92
N ILE A 312 5.74 -0.77 -10.73
CA ILE A 312 4.73 -0.49 -9.72
C ILE A 312 3.50 0.12 -10.40
N LEU A 313 2.34 -0.52 -10.27
CA LEU A 313 1.07 0.20 -10.46
C LEU A 313 0.73 0.86 -9.13
N PHE A 314 0.74 2.19 -9.08
CA PHE A 314 0.50 2.93 -7.84
C PHE A 314 -0.76 3.77 -7.92
N LEU A 315 -1.66 3.56 -6.96
CA LEU A 315 -2.82 4.40 -6.72
C LEU A 315 -2.77 4.94 -5.30
N ARG A 316 -2.94 6.26 -5.19
CA ARG A 316 -2.91 6.99 -3.92
C ARG A 316 -4.25 7.65 -3.69
N ILE A 317 -5.01 7.08 -2.78
CA ILE A 317 -6.38 7.48 -2.47
C ILE A 317 -6.36 8.40 -1.25
N THR A 318 -6.91 9.59 -1.41
CA THR A 318 -7.06 10.56 -0.31
C THR A 318 -8.50 11.03 -0.19
N THR A 319 -8.87 11.36 1.03
CA THR A 319 -10.16 12.00 1.31
C THR A 319 -9.93 13.47 1.63
N ARG A 320 -10.69 14.35 0.99
CA ARG A 320 -10.58 15.80 1.17
C ARG A 320 -10.80 16.17 2.64
N GLY A 321 -9.86 16.97 3.15
CA GLY A 321 -9.82 17.35 4.56
C GLY A 321 -9.03 16.38 5.46
N ASP A 322 -8.62 15.21 4.99
CA ASP A 322 -7.78 14.30 5.78
C ASP A 322 -6.42 14.95 6.12
N PRO A 323 -6.12 15.21 7.42
CA PRO A 323 -4.87 15.84 7.83
C PRO A 323 -3.66 14.92 7.68
N VAL A 324 -3.82 13.60 7.75
CA VAL A 324 -2.70 12.64 7.85
C VAL A 324 -1.88 12.63 6.57
N THR A 325 -2.53 12.74 5.41
CA THR A 325 -1.84 12.84 4.11
C THR A 325 -0.96 14.09 3.97
N GLY A 326 -1.20 15.09 4.83
CA GLY A 326 -0.44 16.32 4.95
C GLY A 326 0.76 16.22 5.90
N LEU A 327 0.97 15.09 6.57
CA LEU A 327 2.00 14.90 7.60
C LEU A 327 3.05 13.84 7.20
N PRO A 328 4.30 13.97 7.66
CA PRO A 328 4.91 15.21 8.17
C PRO A 328 4.91 16.31 7.09
N PRO A 329 5.04 17.60 7.45
CA PRO A 329 5.07 18.69 6.48
C PRO A 329 6.18 18.53 5.43
N LYS A 330 5.90 18.87 4.17
CA LYS A 330 6.85 18.77 3.05
C LYS A 330 8.15 19.58 3.29
N GLN A 331 8.02 20.72 3.95
CA GLN A 331 9.14 21.58 4.34
C GLN A 331 8.99 21.95 5.81
N LEU A 332 9.94 21.51 6.64
CA LEU A 332 10.22 22.20 7.90
C LEU A 332 11.30 23.24 7.60
N SER A 333 11.02 24.51 7.86
CA SER A 333 11.93 25.62 7.52
C SER A 333 13.33 25.49 8.14
N LEU A 334 13.51 24.67 9.18
CA LEU A 334 14.81 24.36 9.78
C LEU A 334 15.65 23.35 8.98
N THR A 335 15.06 22.42 8.22
CA THR A 335 15.81 21.32 7.60
C THR A 335 16.58 21.75 6.36
N LYS A 336 16.05 22.74 5.61
CA LYS A 336 16.73 23.32 4.44
C LYS A 336 18.02 24.05 4.83
N ALA A 337 18.05 24.67 6.01
CA ALA A 337 19.21 25.42 6.49
C ALA A 337 20.32 24.51 7.04
N VAL A 338 19.99 23.34 7.58
CA VAL A 338 20.95 22.48 8.32
C VAL A 338 21.45 21.28 7.50
N SER A 339 20.64 20.74 6.57
CA SER A 339 20.94 19.42 5.97
C SER A 339 21.00 19.39 4.44
N GLY A 340 20.57 20.46 3.74
CA GLY A 340 20.40 20.43 2.29
C GLY A 340 19.37 19.39 1.78
N ALA A 341 18.76 18.60 2.67
CA ALA A 341 17.81 17.55 2.34
C ALA A 341 16.42 18.15 2.12
N TYR A 342 15.85 17.86 0.94
CA TYR A 342 14.43 18.01 0.67
C TYR A 342 13.65 17.15 1.68
N GLY A 343 12.61 17.71 2.30
CA GLY A 343 11.85 17.05 3.36
C GLY A 343 11.08 15.81 2.87
N PHE A 344 10.08 15.39 3.64
CA PHE A 344 9.26 14.24 3.26
C PHE A 344 8.40 14.56 2.03
N GLU A 345 8.32 13.61 1.11
CA GLU A 345 7.49 13.69 -0.08
C GLU A 345 6.63 12.44 -0.24
N HIS A 346 5.53 12.61 -0.97
CA HIS A 346 4.77 11.49 -1.50
C HIS A 346 5.29 11.13 -2.89
N PRO A 347 5.32 9.85 -3.28
CA PRO A 347 5.64 9.47 -4.65
C PRO A 347 4.74 10.20 -5.65
N CYS A 348 5.34 10.63 -6.76
CA CYS A 348 4.67 11.36 -7.86
C CYS A 348 3.94 12.65 -7.45
N SER A 349 4.24 13.24 -6.29
CA SER A 349 3.54 14.45 -5.83
C SER A 349 4.20 15.78 -6.23
N THR A 350 5.37 15.73 -6.87
CA THR A 350 6.15 16.92 -7.24
C THR A 350 5.83 17.44 -8.64
N ASN A 351 5.43 16.57 -9.56
CA ASN A 351 4.96 16.92 -10.90
C ASN A 351 3.44 16.71 -11.00
N ASP A 352 2.69 17.72 -11.45
CA ASP A 352 1.22 17.64 -11.53
C ASP A 352 0.72 16.60 -12.53
N ASN A 353 1.46 16.32 -13.61
CA ASN A 353 1.10 15.29 -14.59
C ASN A 353 1.27 13.89 -13.98
N ASP A 354 2.40 13.64 -13.33
CA ASP A 354 2.65 12.37 -12.63
C ASP A 354 1.64 12.16 -11.50
N ARG A 355 1.25 13.24 -10.81
CA ARG A 355 0.24 13.18 -9.77
C ARG A 355 -1.11 12.73 -10.33
N ARG A 356 -1.51 13.27 -11.49
CA ARG A 356 -2.78 12.93 -12.15
C ARG A 356 -2.88 11.47 -12.58
N THR A 357 -1.77 10.78 -12.78
CA THR A 357 -1.80 9.36 -13.16
C THR A 357 -1.93 8.41 -11.97
N VAL A 358 -1.67 8.89 -10.73
CA VAL A 358 -1.65 8.02 -9.55
C VAL A 358 -2.61 8.45 -8.44
N SER A 359 -3.14 9.67 -8.48
CA SER A 359 -3.91 10.21 -7.35
C SER A 359 -5.42 10.09 -7.56
N GLU A 360 -6.14 9.80 -6.48
CA GLU A 360 -7.61 9.85 -6.42
C GLU A 360 -8.01 10.60 -5.15
N ASP A 361 -8.43 11.86 -5.27
CA ASP A 361 -8.80 12.74 -4.16
C ASP A 361 -10.32 12.93 -4.10
N CYS A 362 -10.97 12.26 -3.17
CA CYS A 362 -12.43 12.11 -3.07
C CYS A 362 -13.03 12.94 -1.93
N ASN A 363 -14.31 13.29 -2.03
CA ASN A 363 -15.06 13.90 -0.93
C ASN A 363 -15.33 12.88 0.20
N ALA A 364 -15.32 13.36 1.45
CA ALA A 364 -15.87 12.62 2.57
C ALA A 364 -17.40 12.74 2.57
N GLN A 365 -18.13 11.64 2.34
CA GLN A 365 -19.60 11.62 2.46
C GLN A 365 -20.07 11.38 3.91
N LEU A 366 -19.41 11.99 4.89
CA LEU A 366 -19.80 11.80 6.30
C LEU A 366 -21.01 12.65 6.64
N VAL A 367 -21.93 12.05 7.39
CA VAL A 367 -23.06 12.73 8.03
C VAL A 367 -23.11 12.38 9.50
N MET A 368 -23.57 13.33 10.32
CA MET A 368 -23.86 13.05 11.72
C MET A 368 -25.19 12.28 11.80
N GLY A 369 -25.19 11.12 12.45
CA GLY A 369 -26.40 10.36 12.67
C GLY A 369 -27.44 11.19 13.43
N ARG A 370 -28.67 11.25 12.90
CA ARG A 370 -29.77 12.02 13.54
C ARG A 370 -30.18 11.46 14.91
N ASN A 371 -29.83 10.21 15.22
CA ASN A 371 -30.21 9.50 16.43
C ASN A 371 -29.01 9.22 17.34
N LEU A 372 -28.39 10.27 17.88
CA LEU A 372 -27.34 10.19 18.92
C LEU A 372 -27.77 9.41 20.19
N PHE A 373 -29.06 9.15 20.36
CA PHE A 373 -29.64 8.46 21.52
C PHE A 373 -30.06 7.01 21.24
N ALA A 374 -29.95 6.53 20.00
CA ALA A 374 -30.13 5.10 19.73
C ALA A 374 -28.80 4.40 20.05
N SER A 375 -28.75 3.69 21.18
CA SER A 375 -27.53 3.09 21.77
C SER A 375 -26.72 2.17 20.85
N ASN A 376 -27.28 1.78 19.70
CA ASN A 376 -26.70 0.77 18.80
C ASN A 376 -26.26 1.35 17.44
N LYS A 377 -26.31 2.67 17.22
CA LYS A 377 -25.83 3.30 15.98
C LYS A 377 -24.64 4.23 16.27
N SER A 378 -23.60 4.11 15.44
CA SER A 378 -22.48 5.05 15.43
C SER A 378 -22.99 6.48 15.23
N ALA A 379 -22.40 7.44 15.94
CA ALA A 379 -22.80 8.86 15.84
C ALA A 379 -22.47 9.47 14.46
N ILE A 380 -21.73 8.75 13.63
CA ILE A 380 -21.25 9.12 12.31
C ILE A 380 -21.74 8.05 11.33
N ASP A 381 -22.34 8.48 10.23
CA ASP A 381 -22.86 7.61 9.17
C ASP A 381 -22.40 8.15 7.80
N VAL A 382 -22.70 7.43 6.72
CA VAL A 382 -22.32 7.78 5.35
C VAL A 382 -23.56 8.21 4.55
N ASN A 383 -23.43 9.32 3.83
CA ASN A 383 -24.40 9.72 2.83
C ASN A 383 -24.11 9.05 1.49
N TYR A 384 -24.61 7.82 1.29
CA TYR A 384 -24.42 7.08 0.03
C TYR A 384 -25.12 7.72 -1.19
N GLU A 385 -26.02 8.68 -0.98
CA GLU A 385 -26.62 9.50 -2.05
C GLU A 385 -25.69 10.64 -2.48
N GLY A 386 -24.67 10.94 -1.68
CA GLY A 386 -23.71 12.00 -1.93
C GLY A 386 -22.78 11.73 -3.12
N LEU A 387 -22.17 12.79 -3.65
CA LEU A 387 -21.25 12.70 -4.78
C LEU A 387 -19.81 12.53 -4.26
N LEU A 388 -19.23 11.34 -4.43
CA LEU A 388 -17.81 11.09 -4.14
C LEU A 388 -16.90 12.10 -4.84
N ASP A 389 -17.20 12.47 -6.09
CA ASP A 389 -16.49 13.50 -6.87
C ASP A 389 -14.96 13.37 -6.73
N CYS A 390 -14.44 12.18 -6.97
CA CYS A 390 -13.02 11.88 -6.96
C CYS A 390 -12.30 12.62 -8.10
N THR A 391 -11.17 13.24 -7.78
CA THR A 391 -10.36 13.99 -8.76
C THR A 391 -8.90 13.57 -8.68
N ASN A 392 -8.25 13.47 -9.83
CA ASN A 392 -6.82 13.15 -9.88
C ASN A 392 -5.88 14.36 -9.72
N TYR A 393 -6.42 15.56 -9.56
CA TYR A 393 -5.64 16.79 -9.37
C TYR A 393 -5.89 17.39 -7.99
N LYS A 394 -4.95 18.24 -7.55
CA LYS A 394 -5.10 18.96 -6.28
C LYS A 394 -6.23 19.99 -6.42
N THR A 395 -7.27 19.82 -5.64
CA THR A 395 -8.32 20.82 -5.48
C THR A 395 -7.92 21.83 -4.39
N ARG A 396 -8.77 22.82 -4.10
CA ARG A 396 -8.49 23.88 -3.11
C ARG A 396 -8.11 23.28 -1.75
N THR A 397 -7.30 23.99 -0.95
CA THR A 397 -6.98 23.56 0.41
C THR A 397 -8.25 23.43 1.24
N TYR A 398 -8.51 22.24 1.76
CA TYR A 398 -9.63 21.98 2.67
C TYR A 398 -9.24 22.30 4.10
N ILE A 399 -10.23 22.70 4.90
CA ILE A 399 -10.06 22.78 6.35
C ILE A 399 -9.77 21.35 6.85
N PRO A 400 -8.67 21.13 7.58
CA PRO A 400 -8.38 19.82 8.15
C PRO A 400 -9.56 19.30 8.97
N ASN A 401 -10.06 18.12 8.60
CA ASN A 401 -11.11 17.39 9.28
C ASN A 401 -10.56 15.99 9.64
N PRO A 402 -10.15 15.79 10.91
CA PRO A 402 -9.81 14.49 11.47
C PRO A 402 -10.74 13.33 11.07
N LEU A 403 -12.05 13.57 10.98
CA LEU A 403 -13.03 12.54 10.62
C LEU A 403 -12.90 12.12 9.15
N SER A 404 -12.39 12.97 8.26
CA SER A 404 -12.10 12.57 6.88
C SER A 404 -11.07 11.45 6.78
N HIS A 405 -10.25 11.23 7.82
CA HIS A 405 -9.32 10.10 7.91
C HIS A 405 -10.02 8.77 8.28
N THR A 406 -11.34 8.79 8.52
CA THR A 406 -12.12 7.60 8.89
C THR A 406 -12.94 7.05 7.73
N ILE A 407 -12.81 7.61 6.53
CA ILE A 407 -13.63 7.22 5.37
C ILE A 407 -12.85 7.34 4.07
N TYR A 408 -12.91 6.30 3.24
CA TYR A 408 -12.35 6.30 1.90
C TYR A 408 -13.28 5.53 0.97
N LEU A 409 -13.69 6.15 -0.13
CA LEU A 409 -14.62 5.55 -1.10
C LEU A 409 -15.90 5.00 -0.43
N ASP A 410 -16.43 5.77 0.53
CA ASP A 410 -17.59 5.44 1.35
C ASP A 410 -17.44 4.21 2.27
N ILE A 411 -16.23 3.65 2.41
CA ILE A 411 -15.91 2.60 3.39
C ILE A 411 -15.38 3.26 4.67
N LEU A 412 -15.99 2.90 5.80
CA LEU A 412 -15.70 3.44 7.12
C LEU A 412 -14.58 2.69 7.84
N PHE A 413 -13.79 3.44 8.60
CA PHE A 413 -12.70 3.00 9.47
C PHE A 413 -12.89 3.51 10.92
N ILE A 414 -14.13 3.84 11.32
CA ILE A 414 -14.42 4.51 12.59
C ILE A 414 -14.16 3.56 13.76
N ASN A 415 -14.70 2.34 13.72
CA ASN A 415 -14.49 1.34 14.76
C ASN A 415 -13.09 0.71 14.68
N ALA A 416 -12.37 0.94 13.59
CA ALA A 416 -11.03 0.41 13.35
C ALA A 416 -9.93 1.18 14.10
N VAL A 417 -10.16 2.44 14.44
CA VAL A 417 -9.18 3.29 15.13
C VAL A 417 -9.87 4.19 16.14
N ASP A 418 -9.32 4.29 17.36
CA ASP A 418 -9.66 5.37 18.29
C ASP A 418 -9.02 6.69 17.82
N ILE A 419 -9.46 7.16 16.64
CA ILE A 419 -8.90 8.30 15.92
C ILE A 419 -9.02 9.59 16.72
N MET A 420 -10.06 9.70 17.55
CA MET A 420 -10.26 10.89 18.38
C MET A 420 -9.22 10.98 19.48
N ASN A 421 -8.92 9.88 20.18
CA ASN A 421 -7.85 9.87 21.16
C ASN A 421 -6.47 9.99 20.49
N PHE A 422 -6.27 9.30 19.37
CA PHE A 422 -5.05 9.38 18.57
C PHE A 422 -4.75 10.82 18.08
N ILE A 423 -5.72 11.53 17.49
CA ILE A 423 -5.54 12.91 16.99
C ILE A 423 -5.47 13.93 18.14
N ALA A 424 -6.13 13.65 19.26
CA ALA A 424 -6.00 14.47 20.48
C ALA A 424 -4.63 14.30 21.17
N GLY A 425 -3.76 13.38 20.69
CA GLY A 425 -2.51 13.05 21.35
C GLY A 425 -2.71 12.40 22.72
N LEU A 426 -3.93 11.97 23.01
CA LEU A 426 -4.28 11.24 24.21
C LEU A 426 -3.96 9.78 23.92
N ASN A 427 -2.93 9.25 24.58
CA ASN A 427 -2.59 7.83 24.46
C ASN A 427 -3.85 7.00 24.75
N PRO A 428 -4.40 6.23 23.79
CA PRO A 428 -5.41 5.27 24.14
C PRO A 428 -4.74 4.28 25.11
N VAL A 429 -5.20 4.27 26.36
CA VAL A 429 -4.81 3.32 27.42
C VAL A 429 -5.42 1.93 27.15
N GLY A 430 -5.98 1.72 25.95
CA GLY A 430 -6.63 0.48 25.54
C GLY A 430 -5.64 -0.63 25.19
N GLU A 431 -6.09 -1.86 25.36
CA GLU A 431 -5.35 -3.09 25.13
C GLU A 431 -4.45 -3.05 23.89
N THR A 432 -3.15 -3.32 24.08
CA THR A 432 -2.21 -3.56 22.98
C THR A 432 -2.64 -4.79 22.20
N ARG A 433 -2.78 -4.70 20.88
CA ARG A 433 -2.96 -5.88 20.01
C ARG A 433 -1.61 -6.48 19.60
N GLU A 434 -0.52 -5.78 19.88
CA GLU A 434 0.83 -6.26 19.63
C GLU A 434 1.10 -7.55 20.42
N VAL A 435 1.87 -8.44 19.79
CA VAL A 435 2.36 -9.66 20.44
C VAL A 435 3.24 -9.28 21.62
N SER A 436 3.01 -9.91 22.76
CA SER A 436 3.77 -9.61 23.97
C SER A 436 5.24 -9.98 23.79
N ARG A 437 6.12 -9.18 24.39
CA ARG A 437 7.55 -9.49 24.44
C ARG A 437 7.80 -10.68 25.37
N THR A 438 8.94 -11.32 25.21
CA THR A 438 9.40 -12.30 26.21
C THR A 438 9.63 -11.62 27.56
N PRO A 439 9.74 -12.38 28.67
CA PRO A 439 10.14 -11.82 29.97
C PRO A 439 11.49 -11.08 29.94
N SER A 440 12.40 -11.49 29.05
CA SER A 440 13.69 -10.81 28.81
C SER A 440 13.58 -9.53 27.97
N GLY A 441 12.40 -9.21 27.45
CA GLY A 441 12.14 -8.04 26.62
C GLY A 441 12.42 -8.25 25.12
N SER A 442 12.72 -9.47 24.68
CA SER A 442 12.93 -9.79 23.26
C SER A 442 11.65 -9.58 22.44
N THR A 443 11.85 -9.25 21.17
CA THR A 443 10.73 -9.07 20.23
C THR A 443 10.25 -10.44 19.77
N VAL A 444 8.94 -10.69 19.87
CA VAL A 444 8.31 -11.94 19.43
C VAL A 444 7.47 -11.67 18.21
N CYS A 445 7.50 -12.58 17.24
CA CYS A 445 6.59 -12.63 16.11
C CYS A 445 5.63 -13.80 16.30
N ARG A 446 4.36 -13.56 16.01
CA ARG A 446 3.30 -14.54 15.87
C ARG A 446 3.01 -14.70 14.38
N VAL A 447 2.98 -15.94 13.94
CA VAL A 447 2.47 -16.34 12.62
C VAL A 447 1.19 -17.13 12.86
N ILE A 448 0.11 -16.78 12.17
CA ILE A 448 -1.12 -17.57 12.15
C ILE A 448 -1.38 -17.97 10.71
N ILE A 449 -1.59 -19.25 10.46
CA ILE A 449 -2.12 -19.74 9.19
C ILE A 449 -3.59 -20.07 9.42
N GLY A 450 -4.46 -19.35 8.73
CA GLY A 450 -5.91 -19.45 8.91
C GLY A 450 -6.61 -19.87 7.63
N SER A 451 -7.53 -20.81 7.77
CA SER A 451 -8.54 -21.17 6.80
C SER A 451 -9.83 -21.55 7.54
N PRO A 452 -10.98 -21.62 6.85
CA PRO A 452 -12.25 -21.95 7.48
C PRO A 452 -12.17 -23.27 8.28
N ASN A 453 -12.34 -23.17 9.60
CA ASN A 453 -12.23 -24.26 10.58
C ASN A 453 -10.84 -24.87 10.80
N ASP A 454 -9.77 -24.31 10.22
CA ASP A 454 -8.39 -24.75 10.44
C ASP A 454 -7.48 -23.53 10.65
N PHE A 455 -7.16 -23.30 11.92
CA PHE A 455 -6.28 -22.24 12.38
C PHE A 455 -5.14 -22.84 13.15
N LYS A 456 -3.92 -22.41 12.84
CA LYS A 456 -2.73 -22.77 13.62
C LYS A 456 -1.87 -21.55 13.85
N ALA A 457 -1.19 -21.52 15.00
CA ALA A 457 -0.28 -20.45 15.37
C ALA A 457 1.11 -20.98 15.73
N GLY A 458 2.12 -20.18 15.42
CA GLY A 458 3.49 -20.34 15.86
C GLY A 458 4.02 -19.01 16.35
N PHE A 459 4.86 -19.05 17.38
CA PHE A 459 5.55 -17.87 17.89
C PHE A 459 7.05 -18.10 17.79
N PHE A 460 7.81 -17.09 17.37
CA PHE A 460 9.27 -17.18 17.35
C PHE A 460 9.90 -15.88 17.84
N ASN A 461 11.12 -15.98 18.37
CA ASN A 461 11.89 -14.83 18.81
C ASN A 461 12.56 -14.16 17.60
N VAL A 462 12.16 -12.93 17.29
CA VAL A 462 12.71 -12.15 16.17
C VAL A 462 14.19 -11.87 16.35
N ASP A 463 14.68 -11.81 17.58
CA ASP A 463 16.11 -11.61 17.85
C ASP A 463 16.95 -12.82 17.44
N GLN A 464 16.38 -14.03 17.49
CA GLN A 464 17.04 -15.26 17.00
C GLN A 464 17.03 -15.33 15.47
N ALA A 465 16.02 -14.73 14.82
CA ALA A 465 15.93 -14.65 13.36
C ALA A 465 16.97 -13.71 12.71
N ARG A 466 17.79 -13.03 13.52
CA ARG A 466 18.82 -12.06 13.06
C ARG A 466 20.22 -12.70 13.07
N VAL A 467 21.13 -12.22 12.22
CA VAL A 467 22.56 -12.64 12.19
C VAL A 467 23.27 -12.37 13.52
N ALA A 468 22.87 -11.33 14.25
CA ALA A 468 23.41 -11.04 15.58
C ALA A 468 22.25 -10.78 16.56
N ALA A 469 22.04 -11.71 17.49
CA ALA A 469 21.36 -11.38 18.73
C ALA A 469 22.12 -10.16 19.31
N PRO A 470 21.45 -9.02 19.57
CA PRO A 470 22.13 -7.93 20.24
C PRO A 470 22.74 -8.50 21.51
N ALA A 471 24.05 -8.30 21.72
CA ALA A 471 24.64 -8.58 23.02
C ALA A 471 23.71 -7.96 24.08
N PRO A 472 23.31 -8.71 25.12
CA PRO A 472 22.42 -8.19 26.14
C PRO A 472 22.98 -6.84 26.60
N PRO A 473 22.12 -5.81 26.74
CA PRO A 473 22.61 -4.47 27.07
C PRO A 473 23.51 -4.60 28.29
N PRO A 474 24.74 -4.05 28.25
CA PRO A 474 25.69 -4.19 29.35
C PRO A 474 24.98 -3.78 30.64
N LYS A 475 25.04 -4.64 31.68
CA LYS A 475 24.51 -4.32 33.01
C LYS A 475 25.07 -2.95 33.37
N LYS A 476 24.19 -1.97 33.51
CA LYS A 476 24.53 -0.54 33.60
C LYS A 476 25.58 -0.29 34.69
N SER A 477 26.86 -0.28 34.33
CA SER A 477 27.93 0.30 35.12
C SER A 477 28.37 1.58 34.42
N SER A 478 28.14 2.71 35.10
CA SER A 478 28.49 4.08 34.71
C SER A 478 27.62 4.78 33.65
N PHE A 479 27.23 6.00 33.99
CA PHE A 479 26.22 6.85 33.38
C PHE A 479 26.80 7.62 32.18
N SER A 480 27.12 6.94 31.07
CA SER A 480 27.47 7.60 29.80
C SER A 480 26.18 7.88 29.00
N ILE A 481 25.80 9.15 28.91
CA ILE A 481 24.67 9.62 28.08
C ILE A 481 25.17 9.76 26.64
N SER A 482 25.44 8.64 25.96
CA SER A 482 25.54 8.66 24.50
C SER A 482 24.12 8.72 23.94
N MET A 483 23.79 9.81 23.25
CA MET A 483 22.52 9.90 22.52
C MET A 483 22.48 8.75 21.51
N PRO A 484 21.45 7.88 21.52
CA PRO A 484 21.36 6.77 20.58
C PRO A 484 21.49 7.30 19.17
N LYS A 485 22.36 6.71 18.34
CA LYS A 485 22.43 7.05 16.92
C LYS A 485 21.06 6.74 16.31
N ILE A 486 20.37 7.78 15.86
CA ILE A 486 19.02 7.68 15.33
C ILE A 486 19.11 7.52 13.80
N GLY A 487 18.57 6.44 13.26
CA GLY A 487 18.69 6.06 11.84
C GLY A 487 19.75 4.99 11.59
N GLY A 488 20.00 4.68 10.32
CA GLY A 488 20.91 3.62 9.88
C GLY A 488 20.23 2.28 9.60
N ASP A 489 21.03 1.23 9.48
CA ASP A 489 20.59 -0.11 9.07
C ASP A 489 19.46 -0.65 9.96
N VAL A 490 18.48 -1.31 9.32
CA VAL A 490 17.44 -2.05 10.01
C VAL A 490 17.88 -3.51 10.14
N LYS A 491 17.70 -4.09 11.33
CA LYS A 491 17.95 -5.51 11.55
C LYS A 491 16.74 -6.34 11.10
N GLU A 492 16.83 -6.85 9.88
CA GLU A 492 15.84 -7.75 9.27
C GLU A 492 15.94 -9.17 9.87
N ASP A 493 14.89 -9.95 9.69
CA ASP A 493 14.76 -11.37 10.06
C ASP A 493 15.47 -12.31 9.06
N VAL A 494 16.72 -11.98 8.71
CA VAL A 494 17.53 -12.63 7.67
C VAL A 494 17.72 -14.14 7.80
N LYS A 495 17.51 -14.76 8.96
CA LYS A 495 17.56 -16.22 9.11
C LYS A 495 16.24 -16.91 8.76
N MET A 496 15.20 -16.15 8.43
CA MET A 496 13.94 -16.70 7.94
C MET A 496 14.08 -17.14 6.49
N THR A 497 14.63 -18.34 6.29
CA THR A 497 14.70 -19.02 4.99
C THR A 497 13.44 -19.85 4.74
N LYS A 498 13.29 -20.38 3.52
CA LYS A 498 12.27 -21.39 3.21
C LYS A 498 12.26 -22.55 4.21
N GLU A 499 13.43 -23.09 4.54
CA GLU A 499 13.58 -24.22 5.46
C GLU A 499 13.12 -23.83 6.87
N ALA A 500 13.54 -22.66 7.36
CA ALA A 500 13.13 -22.14 8.65
C ALA A 500 11.61 -21.91 8.72
N PHE A 501 11.01 -21.33 7.67
CA PHE A 501 9.57 -21.12 7.60
C PHE A 501 8.81 -22.45 7.50
N THR A 502 9.32 -23.43 6.76
CA THR A 502 8.72 -24.76 6.65
C THR A 502 8.70 -25.47 8.01
N LEU A 503 9.82 -25.41 8.74
CA LEU A 503 9.92 -25.98 10.08
C LEU A 503 9.04 -25.23 11.09
N LEU A 504 8.96 -23.90 11.00
CA LEU A 504 8.00 -23.12 11.77
C LEU A 504 6.58 -23.65 11.55
N VAL A 505 6.17 -23.81 10.28
CA VAL A 505 4.83 -24.24 9.86
C VAL A 505 4.47 -25.66 10.31
N SER A 506 5.45 -26.58 10.38
CA SER A 506 5.25 -27.94 10.88
C SER A 506 5.11 -28.00 12.39
N GLU A 507 5.72 -27.07 13.12
CA GLU A 507 5.67 -27.01 14.59
C GLU A 507 4.48 -26.20 15.15
N MET A 508 3.81 -25.40 14.31
CA MET A 508 2.64 -24.61 14.69
C MET A 508 1.55 -25.49 15.34
N LYS A 509 0.93 -24.96 16.40
CA LYS A 509 -0.13 -25.65 17.12
C LYS A 509 -1.51 -25.19 16.65
N PRO A 510 -2.51 -26.09 16.57
CA PRO A 510 -3.88 -25.69 16.32
C PRO A 510 -4.37 -24.67 17.34
N LEU A 511 -5.13 -23.68 16.89
CA LEU A 511 -5.79 -22.70 17.75
C LEU A 511 -7.20 -23.17 18.09
N THR A 512 -7.54 -23.10 19.38
CA THR A 512 -8.90 -23.29 19.88
C THR A 512 -9.29 -22.09 20.73
N GLY A 513 -10.48 -21.54 20.53
CA GLY A 513 -10.93 -20.34 21.25
C GLY A 513 -10.46 -19.04 20.60
N ASP A 514 -9.57 -18.30 21.28
CA ASP A 514 -9.04 -17.02 20.76
C ASP A 514 -8.18 -17.27 19.51
N LEU A 515 -8.68 -16.84 18.36
CA LEU A 515 -7.95 -17.00 17.10
C LEU A 515 -6.87 -15.93 16.89
N CYS A 516 -6.70 -14.98 17.83
CA CYS A 516 -5.70 -13.92 17.74
C CYS A 516 -4.85 -13.81 19.03
N PRO A 517 -4.22 -14.91 19.49
CA PRO A 517 -3.50 -14.92 20.77
C PRO A 517 -2.33 -13.93 20.75
N LYS A 518 -2.13 -13.21 21.86
CA LYS A 518 -1.02 -12.25 22.03
C LYS A 518 0.24 -12.88 22.60
N THR A 519 0.13 -14.10 23.11
CA THR A 519 1.22 -14.89 23.70
C THR A 519 1.04 -16.35 23.30
N GLY A 520 2.14 -17.10 23.29
CA GLY A 520 2.15 -18.53 23.08
C GLY A 520 3.55 -19.09 23.28
N PRO A 521 3.68 -20.42 23.30
CA PRO A 521 4.99 -21.07 23.40
C PRO A 521 5.85 -20.68 22.20
N LEU A 522 7.11 -20.33 22.47
CA LEU A 522 8.09 -20.08 21.41
C LEU A 522 8.47 -21.41 20.76
N ILE A 523 8.48 -21.43 19.43
CA ILE A 523 9.06 -22.49 18.64
C ILE A 523 10.54 -22.14 18.49
N GLU A 524 11.38 -22.91 19.18
CA GLU A 524 12.83 -22.74 19.22
C GLU A 524 13.51 -23.57 18.11
N ASP A 525 14.79 -23.33 17.86
CA ASP A 525 15.64 -24.11 16.95
C ASP A 525 15.18 -24.21 15.48
N ILE A 526 14.33 -23.29 15.02
CA ILE A 526 13.89 -23.24 13.61
C ILE A 526 14.90 -22.58 12.67
N PHE A 527 15.88 -21.85 13.21
CA PHE A 527 16.81 -21.04 12.42
C PHE A 527 18.11 -21.77 12.17
N THR A 528 18.52 -21.83 10.91
CA THR A 528 19.80 -22.43 10.50
C THR A 528 20.92 -21.38 10.46
N ALA A 529 22.14 -21.81 10.13
CA ALA A 529 23.25 -20.90 9.85
C ALA A 529 23.11 -20.15 8.51
N VAL A 530 22.19 -20.59 7.63
CA VAL A 530 21.94 -19.95 6.35
C VAL A 530 21.24 -18.61 6.58
N VAL A 531 21.72 -17.58 5.88
CA VAL A 531 21.20 -16.22 5.99
C VAL A 531 20.77 -15.73 4.62
N MET A 532 19.59 -15.11 4.60
CA MET A 532 19.06 -14.36 3.47
C MET A 532 19.82 -13.03 3.31
N PRO A 533 19.89 -12.47 2.10
CA PRO A 533 20.51 -11.17 1.88
C PRO A 533 19.71 -10.06 2.57
N ASP A 534 20.40 -8.98 2.97
CA ASP A 534 19.74 -7.75 3.44
C ASP A 534 19.05 -7.07 2.25
N ILE A 535 17.73 -6.89 2.32
CA ILE A 535 16.89 -6.39 1.22
C ILE A 535 16.29 -5.00 1.49
N SER A 536 16.52 -4.43 2.67
CA SER A 536 16.21 -3.03 3.00
C SER A 536 17.15 -2.04 2.32
N LYS A 537 18.25 -2.51 1.73
CA LYS A 537 19.35 -1.71 1.17
C LYS A 537 19.38 -1.66 -0.35
N VAL A 538 18.29 -1.17 -0.96
CA VAL A 538 18.02 -1.19 -2.41
C VAL A 538 19.23 -0.74 -3.27
N ASN A 539 19.92 0.34 -2.88
CA ASN A 539 20.96 0.97 -3.70
C ASN A 539 22.38 0.94 -3.09
N CYS A 540 22.62 0.18 -2.03
CA CYS A 540 23.95 0.14 -1.39
C CYS A 540 24.81 -1.04 -1.80
N GLN A 541 24.23 -2.04 -2.46
CA GLN A 541 24.94 -3.26 -2.84
C GLN A 541 25.80 -3.08 -4.11
N SER A 542 25.66 -1.97 -4.82
CA SER A 542 26.37 -1.73 -6.09
C SER A 542 27.83 -1.31 -5.96
N SER A 543 28.35 -1.08 -4.76
CA SER A 543 29.74 -0.62 -4.55
C SER A 543 30.71 -1.67 -3.98
N SER A 544 30.26 -2.92 -3.75
CA SER A 544 31.08 -3.92 -3.04
C SER A 544 31.25 -5.26 -3.76
N ALA A 545 30.67 -5.45 -4.95
CA ALA A 545 30.76 -6.69 -5.71
C ALA A 545 31.70 -6.57 -6.94
N VAL A 546 32.98 -6.29 -6.68
CA VAL A 546 34.08 -6.59 -7.62
C VAL A 546 35.27 -7.09 -6.80
N ALA A 547 35.20 -8.35 -6.36
CA ALA A 547 36.36 -9.21 -6.05
C ALA A 547 35.88 -10.49 -5.35
N SER A 548 35.45 -11.48 -6.13
CA SER A 548 35.73 -12.86 -5.78
C SER A 548 36.16 -13.59 -7.05
N SER A 549 37.42 -14.01 -7.05
CA SER A 549 38.09 -14.68 -8.16
C SER A 549 37.39 -15.99 -8.55
N PRO A 550 37.43 -16.41 -9.83
CA PRO A 550 37.03 -17.75 -10.20
C PRO A 550 38.06 -18.74 -9.68
N ALA A 551 37.58 -19.78 -9.00
CA ALA A 551 38.36 -20.96 -8.68
C ALA A 551 38.84 -21.64 -9.98
N THR A 552 40.11 -22.00 -9.98
CA THR A 552 40.83 -22.81 -10.97
C THR A 552 40.07 -24.10 -11.30
N GLY A 553 39.58 -24.21 -12.54
CA GLY A 553 39.07 -25.44 -13.12
C GLY A 553 40.20 -26.28 -13.69
N THR A 554 40.43 -27.45 -13.10
CA THR A 554 41.32 -28.49 -13.62
C THR A 554 40.59 -29.26 -14.73
N SER A 555 41.23 -29.32 -15.90
CA SER A 555 40.82 -30.09 -17.07
C SER A 555 40.95 -31.59 -16.81
N ILE A 556 39.90 -32.37 -17.10
CA ILE A 556 39.98 -33.81 -17.35
C ILE A 556 39.23 -34.12 -18.64
N THR A 557 39.97 -34.69 -19.59
CA THR A 557 39.55 -35.19 -20.89
C THR A 557 39.21 -36.68 -20.85
N SER A 558 38.32 -37.10 -21.76
CA SER A 558 38.08 -38.48 -22.26
C SER A 558 37.38 -39.44 -21.27
N SER A 559 36.51 -40.37 -21.66
CA SER A 559 36.25 -41.05 -22.93
C SER A 559 34.85 -41.69 -22.90
N MET A 560 34.16 -41.71 -24.04
CA MET A 560 32.99 -42.57 -24.26
C MET A 560 33.45 -43.94 -24.73
N SER A 561 32.89 -45.00 -24.16
CA SER A 561 32.87 -46.32 -24.78
C SER A 561 31.50 -46.96 -24.63
N SER A 562 31.10 -47.59 -25.72
CA SER A 562 29.86 -48.25 -26.09
C SER A 562 29.67 -49.61 -25.41
N ILE A 563 28.44 -49.95 -25.00
CA ILE A 563 27.99 -51.34 -24.92
C ILE A 563 26.54 -51.44 -25.46
N THR A 564 26.37 -52.43 -26.33
CA THR A 564 25.22 -52.86 -27.13
C THR A 564 24.36 -53.93 -26.42
N SER A 565 23.22 -54.25 -27.05
CA SER A 565 22.24 -55.36 -26.80
C SER A 565 21.03 -54.97 -25.92
N GLY A 566 19.76 -55.27 -26.27
CA GLY A 566 19.16 -55.94 -27.42
C GLY A 566 17.63 -55.73 -27.42
N PHE A 567 17.03 -55.70 -28.63
CA PHE A 567 15.59 -55.76 -28.96
C PHE A 567 15.02 -57.18 -28.66
N PRO A 568 13.68 -57.47 -28.70
CA PRO A 568 12.60 -56.91 -29.55
C PRO A 568 11.31 -56.55 -28.79
N GLY A 569 10.29 -55.87 -29.30
CA GLY A 569 9.87 -55.40 -30.62
C GLY A 569 8.34 -55.20 -30.55
N ILE A 570 7.77 -54.27 -31.33
CA ILE A 570 6.43 -54.34 -31.95
C ILE A 570 6.30 -53.14 -32.91
N LYS A 571 5.74 -53.45 -34.08
CA LYS A 571 5.68 -52.68 -35.32
C LYS A 571 4.45 -51.78 -35.41
N SER A 572 4.51 -50.93 -36.46
CA SER A 572 3.47 -50.19 -37.18
C SER A 572 3.27 -48.73 -36.71
N GLY A 573 3.25 -47.72 -37.57
CA GLY A 573 3.36 -47.66 -39.03
C GLY A 573 2.67 -46.38 -39.54
N MET A 574 3.23 -45.81 -40.62
CA MET A 574 2.74 -44.70 -41.48
C MET A 574 3.01 -43.26 -40.98
N SER A 575 3.96 -42.49 -41.53
CA SER A 575 4.08 -41.89 -42.89
C SER A 575 2.86 -41.04 -43.25
N GLY A 576 2.92 -39.77 -43.62
CA GLY A 576 3.99 -38.84 -43.98
C GLY A 576 3.35 -37.68 -44.75
N MET A 577 4.00 -36.53 -44.84
CA MET A 577 4.15 -35.72 -46.07
C MET A 577 4.73 -34.35 -45.74
N ALA A 578 5.78 -34.04 -46.49
CA ALA A 578 6.49 -32.78 -46.54
C ALA A 578 5.87 -31.83 -47.59
N SER A 579 6.28 -30.56 -47.50
CA SER A 579 6.63 -29.61 -48.58
C SER A 579 6.00 -28.22 -48.33
N ARG A 580 6.83 -27.22 -48.02
CA ARG A 580 7.50 -26.22 -48.90
C ARG A 580 6.57 -25.10 -49.39
N PHE A 581 6.92 -23.86 -49.01
CA PHE A 581 7.04 -22.61 -49.78
C PHE A 581 7.41 -21.54 -48.72
N GLY A 582 8.40 -20.65 -48.82
CA GLY A 582 9.05 -20.05 -49.97
C GLY A 582 9.01 -18.52 -49.82
N SER A 583 10.16 -17.90 -49.57
CA SER A 583 10.57 -16.53 -49.98
C SER A 583 10.05 -15.30 -49.18
N SER A 584 10.93 -14.48 -48.57
CA SER A 584 11.70 -13.34 -49.12
C SER A 584 10.95 -12.00 -49.13
N MET A 585 11.41 -11.02 -48.33
CA MET A 585 11.74 -9.69 -48.87
C MET A 585 12.58 -8.85 -47.90
N ALA A 586 13.64 -8.27 -48.45
CA ALA A 586 14.55 -7.33 -47.82
C ALA A 586 14.26 -5.88 -48.27
N SER A 587 14.85 -4.95 -47.53
CA SER A 587 15.22 -3.57 -47.91
C SER A 587 14.15 -2.46 -47.84
N ARG A 588 14.45 -1.42 -47.04
CA ARG A 588 14.89 -0.12 -47.59
C ARG A 588 15.41 0.82 -46.47
N LEU A 589 16.68 1.21 -46.63
CA LEU A 589 17.25 2.44 -46.10
C LEU A 589 16.67 3.65 -46.84
N GLY A 590 16.57 4.79 -46.15
CA GLY A 590 16.27 6.10 -46.73
C GLY A 590 16.79 7.21 -45.83
N SER A 591 18.06 7.57 -46.04
CA SER A 591 18.74 8.76 -45.53
C SER A 591 18.23 10.01 -46.27
N MET A 592 18.02 11.11 -45.55
CA MET A 592 18.18 12.46 -46.11
C MET A 592 18.76 13.42 -45.08
N THR A 593 19.98 13.85 -45.36
CA THR A 593 20.70 14.99 -44.78
C THR A 593 20.61 16.20 -45.71
N SER A 594 20.87 17.39 -45.14
CA SER A 594 21.31 18.66 -45.77
C SER A 594 20.17 19.62 -46.21
N ARG A 595 20.25 20.96 -46.09
CA ARG A 595 21.35 21.89 -45.82
C ARG A 595 20.78 23.35 -45.69
N LEU A 596 21.53 24.22 -44.98
CA LEU A 596 21.70 25.71 -45.15
C LEU A 596 20.45 26.60 -44.93
N GLY A 597 20.50 27.79 -44.33
CA GLY A 597 21.57 28.71 -43.90
C GLY A 597 21.04 30.15 -44.01
N SER A 598 21.39 31.04 -43.05
CA SER A 598 21.43 32.54 -43.10
C SER A 598 21.20 33.11 -41.69
N SER A 599 22.22 33.61 -40.98
CA SER A 599 22.84 34.96 -41.04
C SER A 599 21.93 36.12 -40.59
N MET A 600 22.18 36.62 -39.35
CA MET A 600 22.30 38.03 -38.89
C MET A 600 21.29 39.10 -39.41
N PRO A 601 20.84 40.09 -38.60
CA PRO A 601 21.77 40.97 -37.87
C PRO A 601 21.32 41.57 -36.52
N VAL A 602 22.35 42.08 -35.85
CA VAL A 602 22.38 43.07 -34.77
C VAL A 602 21.61 44.34 -35.14
N ARG A 603 20.78 44.88 -34.22
CA ARG A 603 20.57 46.33 -34.14
C ARG A 603 20.26 46.80 -32.72
N SER A 604 20.92 47.90 -32.40
CA SER A 604 21.00 48.61 -31.14
C SER A 604 19.92 49.69 -31.00
N GLN A 605 19.90 50.26 -29.79
CA GLN A 605 19.34 51.55 -29.37
C GLN A 605 17.90 51.60 -28.84
N GLY A 606 17.74 52.30 -27.71
CA GLY A 606 16.46 52.86 -27.30
C GLY A 606 16.29 53.11 -25.81
N GLY A 607 17.14 53.93 -25.19
CA GLY A 607 16.87 54.42 -23.83
C GLY A 607 15.65 55.34 -23.78
N LYS A 608 14.84 55.24 -22.72
CA LYS A 608 13.89 56.29 -22.33
C LYS A 608 13.81 56.45 -20.81
N LYS A 609 14.23 57.65 -20.39
CA LYS A 609 14.02 58.29 -19.09
C LYS A 609 12.53 58.36 -18.75
N ILE A 610 12.15 58.10 -17.49
CA ILE A 610 10.90 58.63 -16.92
C ILE A 610 11.23 59.43 -15.66
N LYS A 611 10.83 60.70 -15.72
CA LYS A 611 10.97 61.75 -14.70
C LYS A 611 9.99 61.53 -13.54
N LYS A 612 10.44 61.91 -12.35
CA LYS A 612 9.63 62.28 -11.19
C LYS A 612 8.65 63.42 -11.53
N THR A 613 7.44 63.36 -10.99
CA THR A 613 6.77 64.54 -10.39
C THR A 613 5.71 64.12 -9.36
N ASN A 614 5.74 64.84 -8.24
CA ASN A 614 4.80 64.81 -7.13
C ASN A 614 3.38 65.21 -7.54
N LYS A 615 2.36 64.62 -6.90
CA LYS A 615 1.23 65.41 -6.40
C LYS A 615 0.56 64.78 -5.17
N ARG A 616 0.43 65.65 -4.18
CA ARG A 616 -0.02 65.49 -2.81
C ARG A 616 -1.55 65.62 -2.75
N VAL A 617 -2.14 65.10 -1.66
CA VAL A 617 -3.46 65.42 -1.08
C VAL A 617 -4.68 64.64 -1.62
N LYS A 618 -5.20 63.68 -0.84
CA LYS A 618 -6.56 63.76 -0.23
C LYS A 618 -6.86 62.58 0.73
N ARG A 619 -7.26 62.99 1.95
CA ARG A 619 -8.34 62.42 2.80
C ARG A 619 -8.07 61.20 3.69
N LYS A 620 -7.71 61.54 4.94
CA LYS A 620 -8.28 61.01 6.18
C LYS A 620 -9.79 60.73 6.06
N ARG A 621 -10.21 59.49 6.37
CA ARG A 621 -11.46 59.10 7.10
C ARG A 621 -11.69 57.60 6.88
N HIS A 622 -11.38 56.76 7.88
CA HIS A 622 -12.17 55.58 8.29
C HIS A 622 -11.44 54.73 9.36
N THR A 623 -11.08 55.36 10.48
CA THR A 623 -10.79 54.66 11.73
C THR A 623 -11.87 55.03 12.74
N ASN A 624 -13.05 54.40 12.62
CA ASN A 624 -14.08 54.46 13.69
C ASN A 624 -15.17 53.38 13.63
N LYS A 625 -14.90 52.22 13.00
CA LYS A 625 -15.89 51.12 12.90
C LYS A 625 -15.59 49.87 13.73
N LYS A 626 -14.46 49.81 14.45
CA LYS A 626 -14.05 48.61 15.21
C LYS A 626 -14.19 48.68 16.74
N ILE A 627 -14.60 49.81 17.32
CA ILE A 627 -14.71 49.96 18.79
C ILE A 627 -16.16 49.86 19.31
N LYS A 628 -17.18 49.87 18.45
CA LYS A 628 -18.60 49.81 18.89
C LYS A 628 -19.25 48.43 19.00
N ARG A 629 -18.56 47.32 18.68
CA ARG A 629 -19.14 45.96 18.78
C ARG A 629 -18.81 45.19 20.07
N LYS A 630 -18.08 45.78 21.03
CA LYS A 630 -17.69 45.12 22.29
C LYS A 630 -18.54 45.49 23.52
N ARG A 631 -19.66 46.22 23.36
CA ARG A 631 -20.51 46.66 24.49
C ARG A 631 -21.97 46.20 24.45
N GLN A 632 -22.35 45.27 23.57
CA GLN A 632 -23.76 44.83 23.44
C GLN A 632 -23.99 43.33 23.66
N THR A 633 -23.08 42.65 24.36
CA THR A 633 -23.23 41.26 24.82
C THR A 633 -22.90 41.12 26.32
N ARG A 634 -23.31 42.12 27.10
CA ARG A 634 -23.47 42.05 28.56
C ARG A 634 -24.78 42.74 28.93
N ARG A 635 -25.88 42.06 28.60
CA ARG A 635 -27.25 42.19 29.12
C ARG A 635 -28.19 41.49 28.13
N ARG A 636 -28.18 40.16 28.20
CA ARG A 636 -29.28 39.25 27.93
C ARG A 636 -28.81 37.86 28.36
#